data_AF-A0A3D5DVE8-F1
#
_entry.id   AF-A0A3D5DVE8-F1
#
_cell.length_a   1.000
_cell.length_b   1.000
_cell.length_c   1.000
_cell.angle_alpha   90.00
_cell.angle_beta   90.00
_cell.angle_gamma   90.00
#
_symmetry.space_group_name_H-M   'P 1'
#
loop_
_entity.id
_entity.type
_entity.pdbx_description
1 polymer ?
#
loop_
_entity_poly.entity_id
_entity_poly.type
_entity_poly.pdbx_seq_one_letter_code
_entity_poly.pdbx_strand_id
1 'polypeptide(L)'
;MRAEHEAAVAAIREAYAALPPGARVRLAKRTSNLFRFRDPLPGRRPGTGAADPGAAAAGLDVSAFGHVLHVDPQARRAVVGGMTTYEALVDATLPYGVMPLVVPQLKTITLGGAVTGLGIESTSLRNGLPHESVLEMEILTGDGRLVTAGPDSEHQSLYRGFPNSYGTLGYAL
;
A
#
# COMPACT_ATOMS: atom_id res chain seq x y z
N MET A 1 -11.50 -3.01 14.96
CA MET A 1 -10.78 -2.08 14.05
C MET A 1 -9.45 -1.58 14.61
N ARG A 2 -9.38 -0.65 15.58
CA ARG A 2 -8.08 -0.12 16.06
C ARG A 2 -7.17 -1.20 16.69
N ALA A 3 -7.69 -2.00 17.62
CA ALA A 3 -6.92 -3.08 18.25
C ALA A 3 -6.48 -4.17 17.24
N GLU A 4 -7.31 -4.46 16.24
CA GLU A 4 -6.97 -5.42 15.16
C GLU A 4 -5.86 -4.87 14.26
N HIS A 5 -5.90 -3.57 13.94
CA HIS A 5 -4.84 -2.90 13.20
C HIS A 5 -3.53 -2.89 13.99
N GLU A 6 -3.56 -2.55 15.28
CA GLU A 6 -2.38 -2.59 16.16
C GLU A 6 -1.78 -4.01 16.23
N ALA A 7 -2.62 -5.05 16.29
CA ALA A 7 -2.18 -6.44 16.24
C ALA A 7 -1.57 -6.81 14.88
N ALA A 8 -2.17 -6.36 13.77
CA ALA A 8 -1.64 -6.56 12.42
C ALA A 8 -0.27 -5.88 12.23
N VAL A 9 -0.12 -4.66 12.74
CA VAL A 9 1.14 -3.91 12.77
C VAL A 9 2.21 -4.65 13.60
N ALA A 10 1.84 -5.18 14.77
CA ALA A 10 2.77 -5.97 15.57
C ALA A 10 3.24 -7.22 14.81
N ALA A 11 2.29 -7.96 14.21
CA ALA A 11 2.57 -9.19 13.47
C ALA A 11 3.50 -8.95 12.27
N ILE A 12 3.27 -7.89 11.47
CA ILE A 12 4.14 -7.61 10.31
C ILE A 12 5.55 -7.17 10.73
N ARG A 13 5.68 -6.46 11.85
CA ARG A 13 6.98 -6.07 12.39
C ARG A 13 7.76 -7.27 12.94
N GLU A 14 7.07 -8.20 13.60
CA GLU A 14 7.67 -9.47 14.02
C GLU A 14 8.11 -10.31 12.81
N ALA A 15 7.26 -10.42 11.79
CA ALA A 15 7.58 -11.10 10.54
C ALA A 15 8.78 -10.46 9.84
N TYR A 16 8.88 -9.12 9.85
CA TYR A 16 10.05 -8.41 9.34
C TYR A 16 11.32 -8.75 10.14
N ALA A 17 11.26 -8.70 11.46
CA ALA A 17 12.40 -8.97 12.34
C ALA A 17 12.91 -10.42 12.24
N ALA A 18 12.05 -11.35 11.88
CA ALA A 18 12.39 -12.75 11.63
C ALA A 18 13.12 -12.99 10.30
N LEU A 19 13.19 -12.00 9.40
CA LEU A 19 13.90 -12.13 8.14
C LEU A 19 15.42 -12.23 8.35
N PRO A 20 16.11 -13.14 7.63
CA PRO A 20 17.57 -13.19 7.68
C PRO A 20 18.21 -11.86 7.25
N PRO A 21 19.36 -11.46 7.82
CA PRO A 21 20.10 -10.30 7.35
C PRO A 21 20.39 -10.38 5.85
N GLY A 22 20.13 -9.30 5.12
CA GLY A 22 20.30 -9.22 3.66
C GLY A 22 19.19 -9.90 2.86
N ALA A 23 18.17 -10.48 3.49
CA ALA A 23 17.00 -10.99 2.80
C ALA A 23 16.27 -9.86 2.08
N ARG A 24 15.78 -10.14 0.87
CA ARG A 24 14.97 -9.19 0.11
C ARG A 24 13.59 -9.06 0.75
N VAL A 25 13.28 -7.89 1.30
CA VAL A 25 11.96 -7.57 1.83
C VAL A 25 10.98 -7.42 0.66
N ARG A 26 9.85 -8.12 0.74
CA ARG A 26 8.76 -8.05 -0.24
C ARG A 26 7.44 -8.28 0.45
N LEU A 27 6.37 -7.67 -0.06
CA LEU A 27 5.01 -7.98 0.37
C LEU A 27 4.53 -9.28 -0.29
N ALA A 28 3.93 -10.17 0.50
CA ALA A 28 3.13 -11.27 -0.02
C ALA A 28 1.78 -10.72 -0.48
N LYS A 29 1.72 -10.34 -1.76
CA LYS A 29 0.49 -9.85 -2.38
C LYS A 29 0.21 -10.54 -3.70
N ARG A 30 -1.09 -10.71 -4.00
CA ARG A 30 -1.57 -11.36 -5.22
C ARG A 30 -1.47 -10.47 -6.46
N THR A 31 -1.41 -9.15 -6.28
CA THR A 31 -1.50 -8.17 -7.36
C THR A 31 -0.28 -7.24 -7.39
N SER A 32 0.23 -6.96 -8.59
CA SER A 32 1.26 -5.94 -8.83
C SER A 32 0.89 -5.14 -10.06
N ASN A 33 0.77 -3.82 -9.90
CA ASN A 33 0.57 -2.89 -11.02
C ASN A 33 1.90 -2.42 -11.62
N LEU A 34 3.01 -2.86 -11.03
CA LEU A 34 4.31 -2.74 -11.66
C LEU A 34 4.37 -3.86 -12.71
N PHE A 35 4.32 -3.49 -13.99
CA PHE A 35 4.45 -4.37 -15.15
C PHE A 35 5.86 -4.97 -15.25
N ARG A 36 6.31 -5.63 -14.19
CA ARG A 36 7.52 -6.44 -14.18
C ARG A 36 7.17 -7.77 -14.83
N PHE A 37 7.33 -7.81 -16.14
CA PHE A 37 7.37 -9.07 -16.87
C PHE A 37 8.58 -9.85 -16.36
N ARG A 38 8.33 -11.01 -15.77
CA ARG A 38 9.41 -11.90 -15.34
C ARG A 38 10.04 -12.47 -16.60
N ASP A 39 11.36 -12.34 -16.77
CA ASP A 39 12.06 -13.15 -17.76
C ASP A 39 11.80 -14.63 -17.42
N PRO A 40 11.34 -15.44 -18.39
CA PRO A 40 11.27 -16.87 -18.19
C PRO A 40 12.71 -17.36 -18.06
N LEU A 41 13.08 -17.83 -16.88
CA LEU A 41 14.20 -18.76 -16.77
C LEU A 41 13.98 -19.91 -17.78
N PRO A 42 15.02 -20.38 -18.48
CA PRO A 42 14.91 -21.49 -19.43
C PRO A 42 14.18 -22.68 -18.78
N GLY A 43 13.07 -23.13 -19.39
CA GLY A 43 12.29 -24.28 -18.91
C GLY A 43 11.00 -23.97 -18.13
N ARG A 44 10.55 -22.71 -18.02
CA ARG A 44 9.34 -22.34 -17.25
C ARG A 44 8.13 -22.00 -18.14
N ARG A 45 6.95 -22.56 -17.84
CA ARG A 45 5.68 -22.22 -18.52
C ARG A 45 5.22 -20.80 -18.15
N PRO A 46 4.73 -20.00 -19.11
CA PRO A 46 4.11 -18.70 -18.82
C PRO A 46 2.88 -18.87 -17.92
N GLY A 47 2.67 -17.96 -16.96
CA GLY A 47 1.42 -17.85 -16.19
C GLY A 47 1.42 -18.45 -14.77
N THR A 48 2.49 -19.08 -14.32
CA THR A 48 2.62 -19.48 -12.89
C THR A 48 3.43 -18.43 -12.13
N GLY A 49 2.74 -17.50 -11.50
CA GLY A 49 3.33 -16.55 -10.56
C GLY A 49 3.83 -17.24 -9.30
N ALA A 50 4.96 -17.95 -9.37
CA ALA A 50 5.61 -18.56 -8.21
C ALA A 50 7.12 -18.32 -8.21
N ALA A 51 7.72 -18.51 -7.05
CA ALA A 51 8.99 -18.00 -6.54
C ALA A 51 10.22 -18.02 -7.48
N ASP A 52 11.09 -17.04 -7.25
CA ASP A 52 12.52 -17.04 -7.59
C ASP A 52 13.21 -18.13 -6.74
N PRO A 53 14.10 -18.98 -7.26
CA PRO A 53 14.75 -20.05 -6.48
C PRO A 53 15.66 -19.57 -5.35
N GLY A 54 15.91 -18.26 -5.24
CA GLY A 54 16.51 -17.61 -4.05
C GLY A 54 15.51 -17.04 -3.05
N ALA A 55 14.19 -17.18 -3.27
CA ALA A 55 13.12 -16.60 -2.46
C ALA A 55 12.69 -17.50 -1.28
N ALA A 56 13.64 -17.86 -0.44
CA ALA A 56 13.37 -18.50 0.87
C ALA A 56 12.95 -17.47 1.95
N ALA A 57 12.34 -16.37 1.56
CA ALA A 57 11.56 -15.53 2.48
C ALA A 57 10.16 -15.42 1.88
N ALA A 58 9.19 -16.10 2.50
CA ALA A 58 7.79 -15.81 2.28
C ALA A 58 7.61 -14.30 2.48
N GLY A 59 6.99 -13.61 1.50
CA GLY A 59 6.79 -12.17 1.62
C GLY A 59 6.02 -11.82 2.89
N LEU A 60 6.15 -10.58 3.36
CA LEU A 60 5.41 -10.07 4.49
C LEU A 60 3.91 -10.15 4.19
N ASP A 61 3.17 -10.87 5.03
CA ASP A 61 1.72 -10.92 4.92
C ASP A 61 1.14 -9.56 5.27
N VAL A 62 0.40 -8.99 4.31
CA VAL A 62 -0.27 -7.69 4.40
C VAL A 62 -1.78 -7.81 4.23
N SER A 63 -2.33 -9.03 4.27
CA SER A 63 -3.75 -9.27 4.08
C SER A 63 -4.63 -8.55 5.09
N ALA A 64 -4.13 -8.36 6.32
CA ALA A 64 -4.81 -7.62 7.38
C ALA A 64 -5.00 -6.12 7.06
N PHE A 65 -4.25 -5.55 6.12
CA PHE A 65 -4.32 -4.14 5.74
C PHE A 65 -5.29 -3.88 4.56
N GLY A 66 -6.18 -4.84 4.28
CA GLY A 66 -7.06 -4.84 3.10
C GLY A 66 -8.46 -4.24 3.32
N HIS A 67 -8.66 -3.39 4.33
CA HIS A 67 -9.97 -2.87 4.69
C HIS A 67 -9.96 -1.38 5.09
N VAL A 68 -11.13 -0.75 5.02
CA VAL A 68 -11.38 0.60 5.57
C VAL A 68 -11.62 0.50 7.07
N LEU A 69 -10.85 1.25 7.87
CA LEU A 69 -10.92 1.22 9.34
C LEU A 69 -11.99 2.16 9.87
N HIS A 70 -12.11 3.34 9.26
CA HIS A 70 -13.02 4.40 9.69
C HIS A 70 -13.36 5.36 8.55
N VAL A 71 -14.60 5.84 8.50
CA VAL A 71 -15.05 6.91 7.59
C VAL A 71 -15.69 8.01 8.43
N ASP A 72 -15.17 9.23 8.29
CA ASP A 72 -15.73 10.45 8.87
C ASP A 72 -16.29 11.33 7.74
N PRO A 73 -17.61 11.33 7.50
CA PRO A 73 -18.20 12.15 6.45
C PRO A 73 -18.21 13.65 6.77
N GLN A 74 -18.16 14.03 8.05
CA GLN A 74 -18.17 15.43 8.46
C GLN A 74 -16.79 16.06 8.21
N ALA A 75 -15.73 15.38 8.63
CA ALA A 75 -14.36 15.79 8.34
C ALA A 75 -13.93 15.47 6.89
N ARG A 76 -14.72 14.66 6.16
CA ARG A 76 -14.41 14.12 4.83
C ARG A 76 -13.07 13.38 4.81
N ARG A 77 -12.88 12.49 5.78
CA ARG A 77 -11.67 11.69 5.96
C ARG A 77 -12.00 10.22 6.09
N ALA A 78 -11.07 9.37 5.66
CA ALA A 78 -11.13 7.95 5.91
C ALA A 78 -9.76 7.45 6.38
N VAL A 79 -9.76 6.49 7.30
CA VAL A 79 -8.58 5.73 7.70
C VAL A 79 -8.68 4.38 7.00
N VAL A 80 -7.69 4.06 6.17
CA VAL A 80 -7.78 2.99 5.17
C VAL A 80 -6.46 2.24 5.15
N GLY A 81 -6.50 0.91 5.24
CA GLY A 81 -5.31 0.11 5.08
C GLY A 81 -4.80 0.15 3.63
N GLY A 82 -3.48 0.22 3.45
CA GLY A 82 -2.81 0.39 2.16
C GLY A 82 -3.06 -0.75 1.15
N MET A 83 -3.51 -1.91 1.61
CA MET A 83 -3.92 -3.03 0.73
C MET A 83 -5.38 -2.97 0.29
N THR A 84 -6.18 -2.04 0.81
CA THR A 84 -7.56 -1.80 0.39
C THR A 84 -7.60 -1.38 -1.07
N THR A 85 -8.45 -2.01 -1.89
CA THR A 85 -8.65 -1.58 -3.28
C THR A 85 -9.47 -0.30 -3.36
N TYR A 86 -9.34 0.46 -4.44
CA TYR A 86 -10.21 1.61 -4.66
C TYR A 86 -11.68 1.23 -4.79
N GLU A 87 -11.98 0.05 -5.34
CA GLU A 87 -13.34 -0.50 -5.37
C GLU A 87 -13.91 -0.64 -3.94
N ALA A 88 -13.19 -1.32 -3.05
CA ALA A 88 -13.61 -1.49 -1.66
C ALA A 88 -13.67 -0.16 -0.89
N LEU A 89 -12.76 0.79 -1.18
CA LEU A 89 -12.78 2.11 -0.57
C LEU A 89 -14.03 2.89 -0.99
N VAL A 90 -14.37 2.90 -2.28
CA VAL A 90 -15.59 3.54 -2.79
C VAL A 90 -16.83 2.90 -2.18
N ASP A 91 -16.90 1.56 -2.15
CA ASP A 91 -18.03 0.83 -1.55
C ASP A 91 -18.23 1.18 -0.06
N ALA A 92 -17.14 1.37 0.68
CA ALA A 92 -17.19 1.73 2.09
C ALA A 92 -17.60 3.20 2.34
N THR A 93 -17.27 4.11 1.43
CA THR A 93 -17.59 5.55 1.59
C THR A 93 -18.94 5.94 1.02
N LEU A 94 -19.43 5.22 0.01
CA LEU A 94 -20.67 5.55 -0.71
C LEU A 94 -21.93 5.61 0.19
N PRO A 95 -22.12 4.74 1.22
CA PRO A 95 -23.25 4.85 2.15
C PRO A 95 -23.31 6.18 2.91
N TYR A 96 -22.17 6.88 3.01
CA TYR A 96 -22.07 8.18 3.67
C TYR A 96 -22.18 9.37 2.69
N GLY A 97 -22.45 9.11 1.40
CA GLY A 97 -22.56 10.15 0.36
C GLY A 97 -21.23 10.80 -0.02
N VAL A 98 -20.09 10.16 0.31
CA VAL A 98 -18.74 10.65 -0.01
C VAL A 98 -17.94 9.59 -0.78
N MET A 99 -16.90 10.03 -1.49
CA MET A 99 -15.97 9.17 -2.24
C MET A 99 -14.57 9.83 -2.33
N PRO A 100 -13.50 9.07 -2.60
CA PRO A 100 -12.20 9.65 -2.94
C PRO A 100 -12.29 10.60 -4.14
N LEU A 101 -11.51 11.69 -4.12
CA LEU A 101 -11.51 12.70 -5.19
C LEU A 101 -11.03 12.16 -6.55
N VAL A 102 -10.20 11.12 -6.49
CA VAL A 102 -9.64 10.42 -7.65
C VAL A 102 -9.76 8.93 -7.40
N VAL A 103 -10.39 8.21 -8.32
CA VAL A 103 -10.61 6.77 -8.24
C VAL A 103 -10.00 6.13 -9.49
N PRO A 104 -8.80 5.53 -9.41
CA PRO A 104 -8.17 4.88 -10.57
C PRO A 104 -9.00 3.72 -11.13
N GLN A 105 -9.02 3.58 -12.46
CA GLN A 105 -9.84 2.59 -13.18
C GLN A 105 -9.63 1.10 -12.85
N LEU A 106 -8.45 0.70 -12.37
CA LEU A 106 -8.11 -0.72 -12.20
C LEU A 106 -8.71 -1.26 -10.88
N LYS A 107 -9.68 -2.16 -10.95
CA LYS A 107 -10.33 -2.74 -9.74
C LYS A 107 -9.35 -3.32 -8.71
N THR A 108 -8.21 -3.83 -9.18
CA THR A 108 -7.18 -4.45 -8.34
C THR A 108 -6.16 -3.47 -7.77
N ILE A 109 -6.24 -2.17 -8.10
CA ILE A 109 -5.32 -1.16 -7.55
C ILE A 109 -5.65 -0.89 -6.09
N THR A 110 -4.62 -0.99 -5.25
CA THR A 110 -4.72 -0.68 -3.82
C THR A 110 -4.40 0.79 -3.57
N LEU A 111 -4.92 1.33 -2.47
CA LEU A 111 -4.65 2.70 -2.03
C LEU A 111 -3.13 2.93 -1.90
N GLY A 112 -2.44 2.10 -1.13
CA GLY A 112 -0.99 2.20 -0.93
C GLY A 112 -0.22 2.07 -2.24
N GLY A 113 -0.68 1.22 -3.17
CA GLY A 113 -0.11 1.07 -4.51
C GLY A 113 -0.24 2.32 -5.37
N ALA A 114 -1.41 2.96 -5.38
CA ALA A 114 -1.63 4.21 -6.12
C ALA A 114 -0.83 5.38 -5.52
N VAL A 115 -0.67 5.40 -4.20
CA VAL A 115 0.10 6.44 -3.50
C VAL A 115 1.59 6.29 -3.80
N THR A 116 2.16 5.08 -3.67
CA THR A 116 3.60 4.85 -3.87
C THR A 116 4.04 4.75 -5.34
N GLY A 117 3.17 4.30 -6.25
CA GLY A 117 3.55 3.92 -7.62
C GLY A 117 3.02 4.81 -8.75
N LEU A 118 2.30 5.89 -8.43
CA LEU A 118 1.48 6.73 -9.32
C LEU A 118 0.09 6.14 -9.63
N GLY A 119 -0.95 6.81 -9.13
CA GLY A 119 -2.32 6.65 -9.59
C GLY A 119 -2.77 7.90 -10.35
N ILE A 120 -3.59 7.73 -11.38
CA ILE A 120 -4.18 8.81 -12.18
C ILE A 120 -5.59 8.38 -12.59
N GLU A 121 -6.50 9.34 -12.69
CA GLU A 121 -7.76 9.20 -13.42
C GLU A 121 -8.17 10.55 -14.04
N SER A 122 -9.19 10.59 -14.90
CA SER A 122 -9.76 11.80 -15.50
C SER A 122 -10.04 12.94 -14.50
N THR A 123 -10.48 12.64 -13.28
CA THR A 123 -10.69 13.67 -12.25
C THR A 123 -9.39 14.30 -11.75
N SER A 124 -8.23 13.70 -12.04
CA SER A 124 -6.93 14.25 -11.67
C SER A 124 -6.61 15.58 -12.34
N LEU A 125 -7.22 15.88 -13.49
CA LEU A 125 -7.08 17.21 -14.13
C LEU A 125 -7.52 18.33 -13.18
N ARG A 126 -8.51 18.07 -12.33
CA ARG A 126 -9.07 19.06 -11.40
C ARG A 126 -8.61 18.86 -9.95
N ASN A 127 -8.48 17.60 -9.53
CA ASN A 127 -8.30 17.24 -8.12
C ASN A 127 -6.89 16.77 -7.77
N GLY A 128 -5.94 16.80 -8.72
CA GLY A 128 -4.60 16.30 -8.52
C GLY A 128 -4.51 14.77 -8.57
N LEU A 129 -3.42 14.21 -8.07
CA LEU A 129 -3.14 12.79 -8.02
C LEU A 129 -3.63 12.19 -6.70
N PRO A 130 -3.90 10.88 -6.62
CA PRO A 130 -4.47 10.29 -5.41
C PRO A 130 -3.60 10.47 -4.15
N HIS A 131 -2.27 10.55 -4.30
CA HIS A 131 -1.38 10.82 -3.18
C HIS A 131 -1.52 12.24 -2.61
N GLU A 132 -2.00 13.20 -3.40
CA GLU A 132 -2.23 14.58 -2.93
C GLU A 132 -3.46 14.69 -2.01
N SER A 133 -4.32 13.66 -2.00
CA SER A 133 -5.46 13.55 -1.08
C SER A 133 -5.10 12.87 0.25
N VAL A 134 -3.89 12.32 0.38
CA VAL A 134 -3.45 11.63 1.60
C VAL A 134 -2.99 12.66 2.61
N LEU A 135 -3.48 12.58 3.85
CA LEU A 135 -3.15 13.54 4.91
C LEU A 135 -2.00 13.06 5.79
N GLU A 136 -1.87 11.75 5.96
CA GLU A 136 -0.91 11.07 6.81
C GLU A 136 -0.76 9.62 6.32
N MET A 137 0.42 9.03 6.51
CA MET A 137 0.72 7.67 6.12
C MET A 137 1.46 6.94 7.24
N GLU A 138 1.02 5.73 7.55
CA GLU A 138 1.81 4.77 8.30
C GLU A 138 2.67 3.96 7.33
N ILE A 139 4.00 4.06 7.46
CA ILE A 139 4.96 3.49 6.53
C ILE A 139 5.84 2.48 7.25
N LEU A 140 5.88 1.25 6.73
CA LEU A 140 6.90 0.26 7.08
C LEU A 140 8.15 0.52 6.23
N THR A 141 9.21 1.04 6.84
CA THR A 141 10.46 1.39 6.15
C THR A 141 11.34 0.15 5.89
N GLY A 142 12.32 0.30 5.00
CA GLY A 142 13.26 -0.77 4.62
C GLY A 142 14.25 -1.22 5.71
N ASP A 143 14.15 -0.66 6.91
CA ASP A 143 14.86 -1.09 8.12
C ASP A 143 13.90 -1.66 9.20
N GLY A 144 12.63 -1.86 8.86
CA GLY A 144 11.62 -2.47 9.73
C GLY A 144 10.99 -1.53 10.75
N ARG A 145 11.32 -0.23 10.71
CA ARG A 145 10.62 0.77 11.53
C ARG A 145 9.24 1.06 10.95
N LEU A 146 8.32 1.37 11.85
CA LEU A 146 7.02 1.91 11.51
C LEU A 146 7.06 3.40 11.77
N VAL A 147 6.78 4.20 10.76
CA VAL A 147 6.84 5.66 10.86
C VAL A 147 5.54 6.29 10.41
N THR A 148 5.11 7.30 11.16
CA THR A 148 3.96 8.12 10.81
C THR A 148 4.44 9.38 10.09
N ALA A 149 4.21 9.42 8.79
CA ALA A 149 4.64 10.51 7.92
C ALA A 149 3.45 11.40 7.56
N GLY A 150 3.54 12.68 7.91
CA GLY A 150 2.55 13.71 7.59
C GLY A 150 3.23 15.04 7.26
N PRO A 151 2.49 16.04 6.79
CA PRO A 151 3.05 17.34 6.43
C PRO A 151 3.69 18.06 7.62
N ASP A 152 3.22 17.85 8.84
CA ASP A 152 3.76 18.51 10.04
C ASP A 152 4.50 17.55 10.99
N SER A 153 4.81 16.32 10.53
CA SER A 153 5.52 15.34 11.36
C SER A 153 7.05 15.45 11.22
N GLU A 154 7.78 14.84 12.16
CA GLU A 154 9.25 14.69 12.07
C GLU A 154 9.70 13.94 10.79
N HIS A 155 8.78 13.27 10.11
CA HIS A 155 9.00 12.53 8.86
C HIS A 155 8.43 13.25 7.63
N GLN A 156 8.24 14.58 7.67
CA GLN A 156 7.74 15.37 6.54
C GLN A 156 8.51 15.13 5.23
N SER A 157 9.83 14.97 5.28
CA SER A 157 10.62 14.68 4.07
C SER A 157 10.25 13.33 3.45
N LEU A 158 10.01 12.31 4.28
CA LEU A 158 9.50 11.02 3.81
C LEU A 158 8.09 11.18 3.25
N TYR A 159 7.19 11.90 3.93
CA TYR A 159 5.84 12.17 3.43
C TYR A 159 5.85 12.77 2.02
N ARG A 160 6.71 13.77 1.76
CA ARG A 160 6.85 14.42 0.45
C ARG A 160 7.54 13.54 -0.60
N GLY A 161 8.48 12.69 -0.18
CA GLY A 161 9.25 11.82 -1.09
C GLY A 161 8.64 10.43 -1.32
N PHE A 162 7.66 10.02 -0.51
CA PHE A 162 7.06 8.69 -0.58
C PHE A 162 6.28 8.45 -1.88
N PRO A 163 5.48 9.42 -2.40
CA PRO A 163 4.83 9.27 -3.68
C PRO A 163 5.82 9.04 -4.82
N ASN A 164 5.48 8.15 -5.75
CA ASN A 164 6.32 7.77 -6.90
C ASN A 164 7.69 7.15 -6.53
N SER A 165 7.85 6.66 -5.30
CA SER A 165 9.05 5.91 -4.89
C SER A 165 9.04 4.44 -5.33
N TYR A 166 7.90 3.94 -5.81
CA TYR A 166 7.73 2.55 -6.28
C TYR A 166 8.13 1.50 -5.23
N GLY A 167 7.88 1.80 -3.95
CA GLY A 167 8.21 0.94 -2.81
C GLY A 167 9.68 1.00 -2.37
N THR A 168 10.48 1.92 -2.91
CA THR A 168 11.91 2.08 -2.53
C THR A 168 12.07 2.60 -1.11
N LEU A 169 11.17 3.47 -0.67
CA LEU A 169 11.23 4.12 0.66
C LEU A 169 10.45 3.37 1.74
N GLY A 170 9.71 2.32 1.37
CA GLY A 170 8.89 1.53 2.29
C GLY A 170 7.54 1.15 1.70
N TYR A 171 6.65 0.64 2.55
CA TYR A 171 5.29 0.26 2.21
C TYR A 171 4.28 1.00 3.07
N ALA A 172 3.26 1.59 2.44
CA ALA A 172 2.11 2.16 3.16
C ALA A 172 1.22 1.01 3.64
N LEU A 173 1.01 0.96 4.96
CA LEU A 173 0.15 -0.03 5.61
C LEU A 173 -1.31 0.42 5.65
#